data_AF-A0A6J0M3C5-F1
#
_entry.id   AF-A0A6J0M3C5-F1
#
_cell.length_a   1.000
_cell.length_b   1.000
_cell.length_c   1.000
_cell.angle_alpha   90.00
_cell.angle_beta   90.00
_cell.angle_gamma   90.00
#
_symmetry.space_group_name_H-M   'P 1'
#
loop_
_entity.id
_entity.type
_entity.pdbx_description
1 polymer ?
#
loop_
_entity_poly.entity_id
_entity_poly.type
_entity_poly.pdbx_seq_one_letter_code
_entity_poly.pdbx_strand_id
1 'polypeptide(L)'
;MEKTLATSNTKRSSPSPSTAVNARPAGFKRRTRQRLSDSRESVRESSVEDDDEEGVEEKIEALQTIVPGGTALGVDALFEETASYILALQCQINAIKVLTSFLESCEKDDDMKFGG
;
A
#
# COMPACT_ATOMS: atom_id res chain seq x y z
N MET A 1 0.41 58.40 20.20
CA MET A 1 0.32 57.79 21.54
C MET A 1 1.06 56.47 21.49
N GLU A 2 2.33 56.51 21.88
CA GLU A 2 3.18 55.33 22.04
C GLU A 2 2.81 54.62 23.34
N LYS A 3 2.53 53.31 23.32
CA LYS A 3 2.77 52.41 24.46
C LYS A 3 3.14 51.02 23.95
N THR A 4 4.37 50.66 24.28
CA THR A 4 5.04 49.36 24.22
C THR A 4 4.32 48.28 25.04
N LEU A 5 4.53 47.02 24.67
CA LEU A 5 4.65 45.90 25.63
C LEU A 5 5.31 44.69 24.93
N ALA A 6 6.58 44.49 25.27
CA ALA A 6 7.35 43.29 25.01
C ALA A 6 7.23 42.35 26.22
N THR A 7 7.05 41.06 25.99
CA THR A 7 7.13 40.03 27.05
C THR A 7 8.16 38.98 26.66
N SER A 8 9.33 39.06 27.29
CA SER A 8 10.32 37.99 27.39
C SER A 8 10.07 37.16 28.64
N ASN A 9 10.32 35.84 28.62
CA ASN A 9 10.96 35.06 29.68
C ASN A 9 10.91 33.54 29.39
N THR A 10 12.03 32.94 29.01
CA THR A 10 12.31 31.51 29.24
C THR A 10 13.71 31.42 29.85
N LYS A 11 13.73 31.37 31.18
CA LYS A 11 14.90 30.94 31.97
C LYS A 11 14.93 29.42 31.90
N ARG A 12 15.93 28.84 31.22
CA ARG A 12 17.20 28.39 31.80
C ARG A 12 17.04 27.11 32.63
N SER A 13 17.48 25.98 32.08
CA SER A 13 18.50 25.14 32.72
C SER A 13 18.85 23.92 31.85
N SER A 14 19.96 24.01 31.15
CA SER A 14 20.76 22.85 30.75
C SER A 14 22.01 22.84 31.62
N PRO A 15 22.36 21.71 32.25
CA PRO A 15 23.72 21.46 32.64
C PRO A 15 24.28 20.20 31.96
N SER A 16 25.48 20.35 31.42
CA SER A 16 26.52 19.32 31.26
C SER A 16 27.82 19.95 31.79
N PRO A 17 28.96 19.26 32.03
CA PRO A 17 29.31 17.83 31.98
C PRO A 17 30.22 17.36 33.18
N SER A 18 30.85 16.17 33.03
CA SER A 18 32.05 15.63 33.75
C SER A 18 31.79 15.03 35.15
N THR A 19 32.28 13.86 35.58
CA THR A 19 33.63 13.26 35.43
C THR A 19 33.61 11.79 35.91
N ALA A 20 34.34 10.91 35.21
CA ALA A 20 35.19 9.80 35.68
C ALA A 20 34.75 8.78 36.79
N VAL A 21 34.80 7.49 36.36
CA VAL A 21 35.37 6.27 37.01
C VAL A 21 34.82 5.75 38.36
N ASN A 22 34.19 4.57 38.38
CA ASN A 22 34.84 3.25 38.62
C ASN A 22 33.85 2.14 39.03
N ALA A 23 33.93 1.03 38.29
CA ALA A 23 33.72 -0.39 38.61
C ALA A 23 32.68 -0.86 39.66
N ARG A 24 31.77 -1.75 39.19
CA ARG A 24 31.66 -3.18 39.58
C ARG A 24 30.46 -3.84 38.84
N PRO A 25 30.66 -4.86 37.97
CA PRO A 25 29.54 -5.60 37.40
C PRO A 25 29.22 -6.80 38.30
N ALA A 26 28.17 -6.69 39.12
CA ALA A 26 27.62 -7.81 39.84
C ALA A 26 26.28 -8.22 39.21
N GLY A 27 26.25 -9.39 38.58
CA GLY A 27 25.00 -10.10 38.30
C GLY A 27 24.70 -10.34 36.83
N PHE A 28 25.52 -11.15 36.14
CA PHE A 28 25.07 -11.78 34.89
C PHE A 28 24.11 -12.93 35.23
N LYS A 29 22.83 -12.60 35.43
CA LYS A 29 21.76 -13.60 35.56
C LYS A 29 21.46 -14.16 34.17
N ARG A 30 21.81 -15.44 34.02
CA ARG A 30 21.54 -16.32 32.89
C ARG A 30 20.09 -16.17 32.41
N ARG A 31 19.87 -15.76 31.15
CA ARG A 31 18.62 -15.99 30.43
C ARG A 31 18.89 -16.92 29.27
N THR A 32 18.68 -18.19 29.57
CA THR A 32 18.57 -19.33 28.67
C THR A 32 17.63 -19.05 27.50
N ARG A 33 18.04 -19.54 26.31
CA ARG A 33 17.23 -19.89 25.15
C ARG A 33 16.43 -18.75 24.51
N GLN A 34 17.10 -18.05 23.60
CA GLN A 34 16.44 -17.39 22.48
C GLN A 34 15.80 -18.49 21.61
N ARG A 35 14.54 -18.83 21.89
CA ARG A 35 13.68 -19.54 20.92
C ARG A 35 13.55 -18.59 19.74
N LEU A 36 14.20 -18.93 18.63
CA LEU A 36 13.86 -18.37 17.32
C LEU A 36 12.45 -18.87 17.02
N SER A 37 11.45 -18.05 17.31
CA SER A 37 10.10 -18.26 16.83
C SER A 37 10.09 -17.95 15.34
N ASP A 38 10.19 -19.03 14.58
CA ASP A 38 9.89 -19.13 13.16
C ASP A 38 8.62 -18.33 12.86
N SER A 39 8.76 -17.23 12.11
CA SER A 39 7.62 -16.49 11.55
C SER A 39 7.08 -17.30 10.39
N ARG A 40 6.32 -18.35 10.71
CA ARG A 40 5.36 -18.89 9.77
C ARG A 40 4.36 -17.79 9.49
N GLU A 41 4.42 -17.29 8.26
CA GLU A 41 3.36 -16.52 7.62
C GLU A 41 2.06 -17.28 7.83
N SER A 42 1.26 -16.78 8.77
CA SER A 42 -0.06 -17.29 9.07
C SER A 42 -0.95 -16.93 7.89
N VAL A 43 -0.96 -17.79 6.88
CA VAL A 43 -2.05 -17.83 5.89
C VAL A 43 -3.33 -17.93 6.71
N ARG A 44 -4.06 -16.82 6.79
CA ARG A 44 -5.41 -16.79 7.36
C ARG A 44 -6.29 -17.54 6.37
N GLU A 45 -6.36 -18.84 6.54
CA GLU A 45 -7.42 -19.65 5.96
C GLU A 45 -8.71 -19.26 6.69
N SER A 46 -9.52 -18.43 6.03
CA SER A 46 -10.87 -18.12 6.51
C SER A 46 -11.69 -19.39 6.32
N SER A 47 -11.94 -20.11 7.42
CA SER A 47 -12.92 -21.20 7.44
C SER A 47 -14.29 -20.61 7.13
N VAL A 48 -14.70 -20.74 5.88
CA VAL A 48 -16.06 -20.45 5.41
C VAL A 48 -16.95 -21.64 5.76
N GLU A 49 -17.39 -21.68 7.01
CA GLU A 49 -18.51 -22.53 7.42
C GLU A 49 -19.77 -21.64 7.40
N ASP A 50 -20.58 -21.83 6.36
CA ASP A 50 -22.04 -21.63 6.35
C ASP A 50 -22.61 -20.22 6.60
N ASP A 51 -22.25 -19.25 5.73
CA ASP A 51 -23.04 -18.02 5.53
C ASP A 51 -22.95 -17.51 4.08
N ASP A 52 -23.56 -18.26 3.16
CA ASP A 52 -23.58 -17.94 1.73
C ASP A 52 -24.21 -16.56 1.43
N GLU A 53 -25.08 -16.05 2.30
CA GLU A 53 -25.79 -14.80 2.08
C GLU A 53 -24.95 -13.58 2.51
N GLU A 54 -24.27 -13.63 3.67
CA GLU A 54 -23.33 -12.58 4.08
C GLU A 54 -22.14 -12.48 3.10
N GLY A 55 -21.74 -13.59 2.49
CA GLY A 55 -20.70 -13.60 1.46
C GLY A 55 -21.12 -13.01 0.10
N VAL A 56 -22.41 -12.86 -0.19
CA VAL A 56 -22.89 -12.22 -1.43
C VAL A 56 -22.92 -10.71 -1.28
N GLU A 57 -23.41 -10.19 -0.14
CA GLU A 57 -23.47 -8.75 0.12
C GLU A 57 -22.07 -8.12 0.07
N GLU A 58 -21.06 -8.73 0.70
CA GLU A 58 -19.66 -8.26 0.65
C GLU A 58 -19.14 -8.17 -0.79
N LYS A 59 -19.48 -9.16 -1.63
CA LYS A 59 -19.08 -9.16 -3.05
C LYS A 59 -19.79 -8.06 -3.84
N ILE A 60 -21.05 -7.77 -3.53
CA ILE A 60 -21.78 -6.66 -4.15
C ILE A 60 -21.17 -5.33 -3.74
N GLU A 61 -20.85 -5.11 -2.46
CA GLU A 61 -20.18 -3.89 -1.97
C GLU A 61 -18.80 -3.69 -2.64
N ALA A 62 -18.01 -4.77 -2.75
CA ALA A 62 -16.74 -4.75 -3.45
C ALA A 62 -16.91 -4.37 -4.93
N LEU A 63 -17.93 -4.91 -5.58
CA LEU A 63 -18.23 -4.63 -6.98
C LEU A 63 -18.66 -3.16 -7.19
N GLN A 64 -19.52 -2.63 -6.31
CA GLN A 64 -19.94 -1.22 -6.35
C GLN A 64 -18.77 -0.25 -6.21
N THR A 65 -17.72 -0.63 -5.47
CA THR A 65 -16.52 0.19 -5.26
C THR A 65 -15.65 0.28 -6.51
N ILE A 66 -15.57 -0.79 -7.31
CA ILE A 66 -14.69 -0.84 -8.49
C ILE A 66 -15.38 -0.42 -9.79
N VAL A 67 -16.71 -0.58 -9.86
CA VAL A 67 -17.50 -0.23 -11.05
C VAL A 67 -17.74 1.29 -11.05
N PRO A 68 -17.48 2.00 -12.16
CA PRO A 68 -17.76 3.43 -12.28
C PRO A 68 -19.23 3.74 -11.94
N GLY A 69 -19.45 4.59 -10.94
CA GLY A 69 -20.81 4.93 -10.48
C GLY A 69 -21.53 3.82 -9.69
N GLY A 70 -20.85 2.70 -9.38
CA GLY A 70 -21.45 1.51 -8.79
C GLY A 70 -22.16 1.71 -7.45
N THR A 71 -21.67 2.61 -6.58
CA THR A 71 -22.30 2.92 -5.28
C THR A 71 -23.70 3.54 -5.38
N ALA A 72 -24.08 4.05 -6.56
CA ALA A 72 -25.41 4.60 -6.82
C ALA A 72 -26.33 3.62 -7.59
N LEU A 73 -25.84 2.42 -7.95
CA LEU A 73 -26.56 1.45 -8.75
C LEU A 73 -27.17 0.34 -7.89
N GLY A 74 -28.39 -0.09 -8.26
CA GLY A 74 -28.97 -1.34 -7.76
C GLY A 74 -28.31 -2.57 -8.43
N VAL A 75 -28.56 -3.77 -7.90
CA VAL A 75 -27.87 -5.01 -8.27
C VAL A 75 -27.92 -5.31 -9.78
N ASP A 76 -29.10 -5.23 -10.41
CA ASP A 76 -29.22 -5.55 -11.85
C ASP A 76 -28.43 -4.58 -12.74
N ALA A 77 -28.55 -3.27 -12.46
CA ALA A 77 -27.82 -2.24 -13.19
C ALA A 77 -26.32 -2.31 -12.90
N LEU A 78 -25.93 -2.70 -11.68
CA LEU A 78 -24.53 -2.91 -11.31
C LEU A 78 -23.91 -4.02 -12.17
N PHE A 79 -24.62 -5.13 -12.40
CA PHE A 79 -24.10 -6.21 -13.26
C PHE A 79 -24.00 -5.80 -14.74
N GLU A 80 -24.96 -5.03 -15.25
CA GLU A 80 -24.91 -4.50 -16.62
C GLU A 80 -23.74 -3.53 -16.81
N GLU A 81 -23.55 -2.60 -15.87
CA GLU A 81 -22.43 -1.66 -15.88
C GLU A 81 -21.10 -2.40 -15.69
N THR A 82 -21.08 -3.46 -14.85
CA THR A 82 -19.90 -4.33 -14.68
C THR A 82 -19.51 -4.97 -16.00
N ALA A 83 -20.46 -5.56 -16.74
CA ALA A 83 -20.18 -6.19 -18.02
C ALA A 83 -19.64 -5.18 -19.04
N SER A 84 -20.24 -3.99 -19.09
CA SER A 84 -19.79 -2.88 -19.93
C SER A 84 -18.39 -2.41 -19.57
N TYR A 85 -18.10 -2.27 -18.27
CA TYR A 85 -16.80 -1.82 -17.79
C TYR A 85 -15.70 -2.84 -18.02
N ILE A 86 -15.96 -4.14 -17.82
CA ILE A 86 -15.01 -5.22 -18.16
C ILE A 86 -14.65 -5.15 -19.65
N LEU A 87 -15.65 -5.00 -20.53
CA LEU A 87 -15.40 -4.90 -21.97
C LEU A 87 -14.56 -3.66 -22.31
N ALA A 88 -14.89 -2.52 -21.71
CA ALA A 88 -14.11 -1.29 -21.90
C ALA A 88 -12.64 -1.44 -21.48
N LEU A 89 -12.39 -2.07 -20.32
CA LEU A 89 -11.03 -2.37 -19.86
C LEU A 89 -10.28 -3.30 -20.81
N GLN A 90 -10.94 -4.35 -21.32
CA GLN A 90 -10.35 -5.24 -22.30
C GLN A 90 -9.98 -4.52 -23.61
N CYS A 91 -10.87 -3.64 -24.10
CA CYS A 91 -10.60 -2.81 -25.27
C CYS A 91 -9.39 -1.89 -25.05
N GLN A 92 -9.28 -1.26 -23.88
CA GLN A 92 -8.14 -0.41 -23.52
C GLN A 92 -6.83 -1.19 -23.53
N ILE A 93 -6.80 -2.35 -22.86
CA ILE A 93 -5.62 -3.22 -22.82
C ILE A 93 -5.23 -3.66 -24.23
N ASN A 94 -6.18 -4.06 -25.06
CA ASN A 94 -5.92 -4.52 -26.42
C ASN A 94 -5.38 -3.38 -27.31
N ALA A 95 -5.94 -2.17 -27.18
CA ALA A 95 -5.44 -1.00 -27.91
C ALA A 95 -3.98 -0.69 -27.54
N ILE A 96 -3.67 -0.69 -26.23
CA ILE A 96 -2.30 -0.46 -25.74
C ILE A 96 -1.36 -1.54 -26.28
N LYS A 97 -1.73 -2.82 -26.21
CA LYS A 97 -0.92 -3.92 -26.76
C LYS A 97 -0.60 -3.74 -28.24
N VAL A 98 -1.61 -3.39 -29.06
CA VAL A 98 -1.42 -3.16 -30.49
C VAL A 98 -0.47 -1.98 -30.74
N LEU A 99 -0.64 -0.87 -30.01
CA LEU A 99 0.24 0.28 -30.12
C LEU A 99 1.67 -0.05 -29.70
N THR A 100 1.85 -0.78 -28.59
CA THR A 100 3.16 -1.22 -28.12
C THR A 100 3.83 -2.14 -29.13
N SER A 101 3.14 -3.15 -29.66
CA SER A 101 3.69 -4.04 -30.69
C SER A 101 4.06 -3.29 -31.97
N PHE A 102 3.29 -2.26 -32.34
CA PHE A 102 3.63 -1.40 -33.47
C PHE A 102 4.92 -0.61 -33.22
N LEU A 103 5.04 0.06 -32.06
CA LEU A 103 6.24 0.81 -31.72
C LEU A 103 7.49 -0.08 -31.63
N GLU A 104 7.36 -1.25 -30.99
CA GLU A 104 8.43 -2.26 -30.94
C GLU A 104 8.82 -2.78 -32.33
N SER A 105 7.92 -2.74 -33.32
CA SER A 105 8.25 -3.12 -34.71
C SER A 105 9.01 -2.01 -35.42
N CYS A 106 8.65 -0.74 -35.21
CA CYS A 106 9.37 0.41 -35.75
C CYS A 106 10.81 0.48 -35.22
N GLU A 107 11.03 0.22 -33.93
CA GLU A 107 12.37 0.23 -33.32
C GLU A 107 13.32 -0.81 -33.95
N LYS A 108 12.80 -1.97 -34.37
CA LYS A 108 13.63 -3.05 -34.96
C LYS A 108 14.03 -2.77 -36.42
N ASP A 109 13.26 -1.95 -37.13
CA ASP A 109 13.52 -1.63 -38.54
C ASP A 109 14.58 -0.52 -38.69
N ASP A 110 14.76 0.32 -37.68
CA ASP A 110 15.81 1.35 -37.64
C ASP A 110 17.23 0.77 -37.44
N ASP A 111 17.34 -0.42 -36.84
CA ASP A 111 18.63 -1.12 -36.62
C ASP A 111 19.16 -1.87 -37.87
N MET A 112 18.34 -2.05 -38.93
CA MET A 112 18.67 -2.92 -40.07
C MET A 112 19.29 -2.23 -41.30
N LYS A 113 19.53 -0.91 -41.30
CA LYS A 113 19.99 -0.22 -42.53
C LYS A 113 20.98 0.92 -42.32
N PHE A 114 22.19 0.65 -41.82
CA PHE A 114 23.38 1.45 -42.13
C PHE A 114 24.64 0.57 -42.18
N GLY A 115 24.80 -0.20 -43.26
CA GLY A 115 26.03 -0.91 -43.59
C GLY A 115 26.33 -0.76 -45.08
N GLY A 116 27.23 0.16 -45.40
CA GLY A 116 27.84 0.31 -46.73
C GLY A 116 29.18 -0.41 -46.80
#